data_AF-A0A841MZW7-F1
#
_entry.id   AF-A0A841MZW7-F1
#
_cell.length_a   1.000
_cell.length_b   1.000
_cell.length_c   1.000
_cell.angle_alpha   90.00
_cell.angle_beta   90.00
_cell.angle_gamma   90.00
#
_symmetry.space_group_name_H-M   'P 1'
#
loop_
_entity.id
_entity.type
_entity.pdbx_description
1 polymer ?
#
loop_
_entity_poly.entity_id
_entity_poly.type
_entity_poly.pdbx_seq_one_letter_code
_entity_poly.pdbx_strand_id
1 'polypeptide(L)'
;MNAADLKIKNLVEYKNQVYNITEIFQGKSHDYFVKIENDIQSISVPAVSIKPIQITEEWLEKFGFLRTYSSAQRIRYERPETFIKYDIDLSSKKILEGLKIYGNSIKCRYIHEFQNIFSCLFGKEPATASFGLIKTES
;
A
#
# COMPACT_ATOMS: atom_id res chain seq x y z
N MET A 1 -3.27 -12.20 7.26
CA MET A 1 -2.18 -11.20 7.41
C MET A 1 -1.56 -11.42 8.78
N ASN A 2 -0.23 -11.42 8.90
CA ASN A 2 0.43 -11.59 10.20
C ASN A 2 0.53 -10.21 10.87
N ALA A 3 0.22 -10.13 12.18
CA ALA A 3 0.33 -8.89 12.93
C ALA A 3 1.78 -8.36 12.96
N ALA A 4 2.78 -9.24 12.85
CA ALA A 4 4.19 -8.88 12.80
C ALA A 4 4.58 -8.09 11.53
N ASP A 5 3.78 -8.15 10.47
CA ASP A 5 4.04 -7.45 9.21
C ASP A 5 3.43 -6.03 9.21
N LEU A 6 2.68 -5.67 10.26
CA LEU A 6 2.00 -4.39 10.37
C LEU A 6 2.91 -3.32 10.97
N LYS A 7 2.77 -2.10 10.46
CA LYS A 7 3.34 -0.89 11.04
C LYS A 7 2.27 0.17 11.24
N ILE A 8 2.54 1.09 12.17
CA ILE A 8 1.77 2.32 12.32
C ILE A 8 1.79 3.05 10.96
N LYS A 9 0.64 3.64 10.58
CA LYS A 9 0.32 4.25 9.27
C LYS A 9 0.05 3.26 8.13
N ASN A 10 0.17 1.95 8.33
CA ASN A 10 -0.29 1.02 7.30
C ASN A 10 -1.80 1.14 7.06
N LEU A 11 -2.17 1.07 5.79
CA LEU A 11 -3.56 1.03 5.33
C LEU A 11 -4.08 -0.40 5.36
N VAL A 12 -5.23 -0.60 5.99
CA VAL A 12 -5.88 -1.90 6.15
C VAL A 12 -7.39 -1.78 5.93
N GLU A 13 -8.02 -2.89 5.56
CA GLU A 13 -9.47 -2.96 5.43
C GLU A 13 -10.09 -3.56 6.68
N TYR A 14 -11.15 -2.92 7.18
CA TYR A 14 -12.01 -3.48 8.21
C TYR A 14 -13.48 -3.18 7.87
N LYS A 15 -14.32 -4.21 7.85
CA LYS A 15 -15.75 -4.11 7.49
C LYS A 15 -16.00 -3.30 6.20
N ASN A 16 -15.23 -3.62 5.14
CA ASN A 16 -15.30 -2.98 3.80
C ASN A 16 -14.98 -1.48 3.78
N GLN A 17 -14.24 -0.99 4.77
CA GLN A 17 -13.75 0.39 4.83
C GLN A 17 -12.25 0.39 5.06
N VAL A 18 -11.59 1.43 4.54
CA VAL A 18 -10.15 1.62 4.65
C VAL A 18 -9.84 2.43 5.91
N TYR A 19 -8.83 1.99 6.65
CA TYR A 19 -8.33 2.64 7.87
C TYR A 19 -6.81 2.71 7.87
N ASN A 20 -6.27 3.68 8.60
CA ASN A 20 -4.88 3.71 9.01
C ASN A 20 -4.73 3.05 10.38
N ILE A 21 -3.66 2.27 10.56
CA ILE A 21 -3.25 1.81 11.90
C ILE A 21 -2.59 2.98 12.64
N THR A 22 -3.08 3.33 13.82
CA THR A 22 -2.52 4.39 14.66
C THR A 22 -1.74 3.85 15.85
N GLU A 23 -2.15 2.69 16.38
CA GLU A 23 -1.50 2.04 17.51
C GLU A 23 -1.52 0.51 17.32
N ILE A 24 -0.49 -0.17 17.80
CA ILE A 24 -0.40 -1.65 17.85
C ILE A 24 -0.01 -2.02 19.28
N PHE A 25 -0.77 -2.90 19.91
CA PHE A 25 -0.55 -3.28 21.30
C PHE A 25 -0.96 -4.73 21.55
N GLN A 26 -0.44 -5.31 22.63
CA GLN A 26 -0.75 -6.68 23.04
C GLN A 26 -1.75 -6.66 24.21
N GLY A 27 -2.80 -7.47 24.09
CA GLY A 27 -3.77 -7.68 25.17
C GLY A 27 -3.23 -8.59 26.27
N LYS A 28 -4.02 -8.77 27.34
CA LYS A 28 -3.66 -9.64 28.48
C LYS A 28 -3.49 -11.12 28.09
N SER A 29 -4.11 -11.56 27.00
CA SER A 29 -4.07 -12.93 26.47
C SER A 29 -2.95 -13.18 25.46
N HIS A 30 -1.97 -12.27 25.33
CA HIS A 30 -0.96 -12.25 24.27
C HIS A 30 -1.49 -12.02 22.84
N ASP A 31 -2.79 -11.79 22.67
CA ASP A 31 -3.36 -11.42 21.37
C ASP A 31 -2.96 -10.01 20.97
N TYR A 32 -2.64 -9.81 19.69
CA TYR A 32 -2.36 -8.48 19.13
C TYR A 32 -3.65 -7.76 18.76
N PHE A 33 -3.74 -6.50 19.18
CA PHE A 33 -4.78 -5.55 18.83
C PHE A 33 -4.17 -4.37 18.08
N VAL A 34 -4.99 -3.76 17.24
CA VAL A 34 -4.66 -2.54 16.52
C VAL A 34 -5.72 -1.50 16.79
N LYS A 35 -5.31 -0.25 16.98
CA LYS A 35 -6.21 0.89 16.86
C LYS A 35 -6.17 1.36 15.41
N ILE A 36 -7.36 1.44 14.82
CA ILE A 36 -7.57 1.82 13.44
C ILE A 36 -8.41 3.09 13.37
N GLU A 37 -8.06 3.99 12.48
CA GLU A 37 -8.69 5.29 12.33
C GLU A 37 -8.93 5.66 10.87
N ASN A 38 -10.08 6.26 10.61
CA ASN A 38 -10.41 6.95 9.36
C ASN A 38 -11.20 8.23 9.69
N ASP A 39 -11.70 8.92 8.67
CA ASP A 39 -12.42 10.19 8.84
C ASP A 39 -13.74 10.09 9.61
N ILE A 40 -14.23 8.88 9.87
CA ILE A 40 -15.53 8.62 10.49
C ILE A 40 -15.37 8.18 11.96
N GLN A 41 -14.39 7.33 12.25
CA GLN A 41 -14.22 6.75 13.58
C GLN A 41 -12.79 6.27 13.88
N SER A 42 -12.53 6.11 15.17
CA SER A 42 -11.30 5.54 15.73
C SER A 42 -11.68 4.42 16.70
N ILE A 43 -11.28 3.18 16.39
CA ILE A 43 -11.67 1.99 17.15
C ILE A 43 -10.51 1.01 17.32
N SER A 44 -10.54 0.23 18.40
CA SER A 44 -9.59 -0.86 18.63
C SER A 44 -10.21 -2.20 18.25
N VAL A 45 -9.48 -2.99 17.45
CA VAL A 45 -9.94 -4.29 16.95
C VAL A 45 -8.82 -5.34 17.04
N PRO A 46 -9.15 -6.64 17.13
CA PRO A 46 -8.13 -7.69 17.03
C PRO A 46 -7.39 -7.60 15.69
N ALA A 47 -6.06 -7.73 15.68
CA ALA A 47 -5.25 -7.66 14.46
C ALA A 47 -5.61 -8.76 13.43
N VAL A 48 -6.20 -9.87 13.88
CA VAL A 48 -6.70 -10.94 13.01
C VAL A 48 -7.98 -10.57 12.25
N SER A 49 -8.68 -9.51 12.66
CA SER A 49 -9.95 -9.08 12.07
C SER A 49 -9.80 -8.11 10.91
N ILE A 50 -8.62 -7.52 10.74
CA ILE A 50 -8.28 -6.62 9.64
C ILE A 50 -7.76 -7.41 8.44
N LYS A 51 -8.03 -6.90 7.24
CA LYS A 51 -7.66 -7.53 5.97
C LYS A 51 -6.62 -6.68 5.23
N PRO A 52 -5.67 -7.32 4.52
CA PRO A 52 -4.76 -6.59 3.66
C PRO A 52 -5.52 -6.05 2.45
N ILE A 53 -5.17 -4.85 1.99
CA ILE A 53 -5.72 -4.26 0.77
C ILE A 53 -4.83 -4.65 -0.40
N GLN A 54 -5.41 -5.22 -1.45
CA GLN A 54 -4.68 -5.55 -2.68
C GLN A 54 -4.31 -4.27 -3.44
N ILE A 55 -3.13 -4.28 -4.05
CA ILE A 55 -2.71 -3.21 -4.96
C ILE A 55 -3.54 -3.31 -6.24
N THR A 56 -4.24 -2.23 -6.55
CA THR A 56 -5.00 -2.05 -7.79
C THR A 56 -4.43 -0.87 -8.56
N GLU A 57 -4.87 -0.69 -9.80
CA GLU A 57 -4.54 0.48 -10.62
C GLU A 57 -4.89 1.79 -9.90
N GLU A 58 -6.08 1.87 -9.30
CA GLU A 58 -6.53 3.03 -8.52
C GLU A 58 -5.56 3.35 -7.37
N TRP A 59 -5.06 2.34 -6.67
CA TRP A 59 -4.09 2.53 -5.60
C TRP A 59 -2.73 2.97 -6.10
N LEU A 60 -2.25 2.42 -7.22
CA LEU A 60 -1.01 2.86 -7.85
C LEU A 60 -1.09 4.33 -8.24
N GLU A 61 -2.19 4.75 -8.85
CA GLU A 61 -2.44 6.15 -9.21
C GLU A 61 -2.50 7.04 -7.97
N LYS A 62 -3.20 6.62 -6.91
CA LYS A 62 -3.18 7.32 -5.62
C LYS A 62 -1.78 7.46 -5.03
N PHE A 63 -0.89 6.48 -5.22
CA PHE A 63 0.52 6.57 -4.79
C PHE A 63 1.43 7.32 -5.77
N GLY A 64 0.86 7.99 -6.77
CA GLY A 64 1.60 8.81 -7.73
C GLY A 64 2.32 8.03 -8.82
N PHE A 65 1.94 6.77 -9.05
CA PHE A 65 2.40 6.05 -10.24
C PHE A 65 1.59 6.46 -11.46
N LEU A 66 2.27 6.53 -12.60
CA LEU A 66 1.68 6.77 -13.91
C LEU A 66 1.76 5.51 -14.75
N ARG A 67 0.68 5.20 -15.48
CA ARG A 67 0.70 4.12 -16.46
C ARG A 67 1.62 4.51 -17.62
N THR A 68 2.71 3.77 -17.83
CA THR A 68 3.69 4.05 -18.90
C THR A 68 3.70 3.03 -20.02
N TYR A 69 3.12 1.84 -19.79
CA TYR A 69 3.08 0.78 -20.79
C TYR A 69 1.87 -0.12 -20.56
N SER A 70 1.26 -0.59 -21.66
CA SER A 70 0.18 -1.55 -21.65
C SER A 70 0.36 -2.51 -22.82
N SER A 71 0.14 -3.80 -22.57
CA SER A 71 0.09 -4.84 -23.59
C SER A 71 -0.89 -5.93 -23.18
N ALA A 72 -1.11 -6.92 -24.06
CA ALA A 72 -1.96 -8.07 -23.75
C ALA A 72 -1.47 -8.91 -22.55
N GLN A 73 -0.21 -8.76 -22.14
CA GLN A 73 0.39 -9.56 -21.06
C GLN A 73 0.56 -8.80 -19.76
N ARG A 74 0.72 -7.47 -19.79
CA ARG A 74 0.93 -6.67 -18.58
C ARG A 74 0.58 -5.21 -18.76
N ILE A 75 0.32 -4.55 -17.64
CA ILE A 75 0.26 -3.10 -17.52
C ILE A 75 1.37 -2.66 -16.57
N ARG A 76 2.13 -1.63 -16.95
CA ARG A 76 3.21 -1.08 -16.14
C ARG A 76 2.88 0.32 -15.67
N TYR A 77 3.14 0.51 -14.39
CA TYR A 77 3.05 1.78 -13.68
C TYR A 77 4.45 2.18 -13.20
N GLU A 78 4.85 3.43 -13.42
CA GLU A 78 6.15 3.97 -12.98
C GLU A 78 5.95 5.28 -12.23
N ARG A 79 6.82 5.56 -11.25
CA ARG A 79 6.82 6.86 -10.55
C ARG A 79 7.81 7.82 -11.22
N PRO A 80 7.45 9.09 -11.49
CA PRO A 80 8.31 10.04 -12.21
C PRO A 80 9.67 10.29 -11.54
N GLU A 81 9.71 10.39 -10.21
CA GLU A 81 10.91 10.79 -9.46
C GLU A 81 11.73 9.59 -8.96
N THR A 82 11.33 8.35 -9.22
CA THR A 82 11.96 7.16 -8.61
C THR A 82 12.09 5.98 -9.58
N PHE A 83 13.14 5.19 -9.41
CA PHE A 83 13.44 3.91 -10.09
C PHE A 83 12.47 2.76 -9.71
N ILE A 84 11.25 3.10 -9.29
CA ILE A 84 10.21 2.19 -8.82
C ILE A 84 9.19 2.00 -9.93
N LYS A 85 8.92 0.74 -10.25
CA LYS A 85 7.89 0.32 -11.21
C LYS A 85 6.99 -0.71 -10.57
N TYR A 86 5.75 -0.81 -11.02
CA TYR A 86 4.85 -1.88 -10.66
C TYR A 86 4.27 -2.49 -11.94
N ASP A 87 4.42 -3.80 -12.08
CA ASP A 87 3.82 -4.55 -13.19
C ASP A 87 2.56 -5.26 -12.67
N ILE A 88 1.42 -4.99 -13.29
CA ILE A 88 0.22 -5.80 -13.18
C ILE A 88 0.28 -6.84 -14.30
N ASP A 89 0.40 -8.11 -13.93
CA ASP A 89 0.45 -9.21 -14.89
C ASP A 89 -0.99 -9.61 -15.26
N LEU A 90 -1.33 -9.58 -16.56
CA LEU A 90 -2.65 -9.93 -17.05
C LEU A 90 -2.79 -11.44 -17.33
N SER A 91 -1.69 -12.19 -17.27
CA SER A 91 -1.73 -13.65 -17.39
C SER A 91 -2.27 -14.30 -16.11
N SER A 92 -2.87 -15.48 -16.25
CA SER A 92 -3.33 -16.27 -15.11
C SER A 92 -2.19 -16.72 -14.17
N LYS A 93 -0.94 -16.75 -14.67
CA LYS A 93 0.22 -17.24 -13.90
C LYS A 93 0.82 -16.19 -12.97
N LYS A 94 0.55 -14.89 -13.20
CA LYS A 94 1.01 -13.77 -12.34
C LYS A 94 2.53 -13.79 -12.04
N ILE A 95 3.34 -14.17 -13.03
CA ILE A 95 4.80 -14.33 -12.90
C ILE A 95 5.49 -12.96 -12.83
N LEU A 96 5.00 -12.00 -13.62
CA LEU A 96 5.56 -10.66 -13.72
C LEU A 96 4.96 -9.67 -12.71
N GLU A 97 4.00 -10.11 -11.89
CA GLU A 97 3.24 -9.24 -11.00
C GLU A 97 4.08 -8.78 -9.80
N GLY A 98 4.08 -7.47 -9.56
CA GLY A 98 4.66 -6.87 -8.36
C GLY A 98 5.58 -5.69 -8.63
N LEU A 99 6.35 -5.36 -7.59
CA LEU A 99 7.18 -4.17 -7.53
C LEU A 99 8.55 -4.44 -8.18
N LYS A 100 9.08 -3.46 -8.90
CA LYS A 100 10.44 -3.47 -9.43
C LYS A 100 11.21 -2.28 -8.93
N ILE A 101 12.36 -2.54 -8.32
CA ILE A 101 13.23 -1.50 -7.77
C ILE A 101 14.65 -1.77 -8.28
N TYR A 102 15.23 -0.81 -8.99
CA TYR A 102 16.56 -0.96 -9.61
C TYR A 102 16.71 -2.25 -10.44
N GLY A 103 15.65 -2.65 -11.16
CA GLY A 103 15.63 -3.86 -11.98
C GLY A 103 15.33 -5.17 -11.22
N ASN A 104 15.36 -5.16 -9.89
CA ASN A 104 15.03 -6.32 -9.06
C ASN A 104 13.51 -6.47 -8.91
N SER A 105 13.00 -7.68 -9.05
CA SER A 105 11.57 -7.99 -8.87
C SER A 105 11.28 -8.40 -7.43
N ILE A 106 10.31 -7.74 -6.81
CA ILE A 106 9.88 -7.97 -5.43
C ILE A 106 8.40 -8.35 -5.47
N LYS A 107 8.07 -9.50 -4.88
CA LYS A 107 6.68 -9.89 -4.66
C LYS A 107 6.04 -8.90 -3.69
N CYS A 108 5.12 -8.10 -4.20
CA CYS A 108 4.40 -7.08 -3.44
C CYS A 108 3.00 -7.01 -4.02
N ARG A 109 2.03 -7.54 -3.29
CA ARG A 109 0.63 -7.68 -3.71
C ARG A 109 -0.31 -6.80 -2.89
N TYR A 110 0.13 -6.40 -1.70
CA TYR A 110 -0.69 -5.66 -0.76
C TYR A 110 -0.08 -4.30 -0.43
N ILE A 111 -0.95 -3.34 -0.12
CA ILE A 111 -0.56 -1.95 0.14
C ILE A 111 0.40 -1.83 1.31
N HIS A 112 0.14 -2.53 2.43
CA HIS A 112 1.02 -2.48 3.60
C HIS A 112 2.46 -2.93 3.27
N GLU A 113 2.63 -3.92 2.39
CA GLU A 113 3.96 -4.35 1.92
C GLU A 113 4.65 -3.22 1.16
N PHE A 114 3.92 -2.56 0.25
CA PHE A 114 4.43 -1.42 -0.49
C PHE A 114 4.79 -0.25 0.45
N GLN A 115 3.92 0.11 1.39
CA GLN A 115 4.17 1.16 2.38
C GLN A 115 5.43 0.85 3.19
N ASN A 116 5.57 -0.38 3.68
CA ASN A 116 6.71 -0.81 4.46
C ASN A 116 8.02 -0.79 3.66
N ILE A 117 8.01 -1.24 2.40
CA ILE A 117 9.18 -1.19 1.50
C ILE A 117 9.54 0.27 1.22
N PHE A 118 8.54 1.09 0.89
CA PHE A 118 8.73 2.50 0.55
C PHE A 118 9.29 3.28 1.74
N SER A 119 8.72 3.11 2.93
CA SER A 119 9.18 3.76 4.16
C SER A 119 10.62 3.37 4.49
N CYS A 120 11.00 2.11 4.28
CA CYS A 120 12.37 1.63 4.48
C CYS A 120 13.37 2.24 3.48
N LEU A 121 12.97 2.48 2.23
CA LEU A 121 13.85 3.03 1.21
C LEU A 121 14.01 4.54 1.29
N PHE A 122 12.96 5.26 1.70
CA PHE A 122 12.91 6.73 1.61
C PHE A 122 12.79 7.44 2.97
N GLY A 123 12.63 6.70 4.08
CA GLY A 123 12.47 7.27 5.42
C GLY A 123 11.14 8.02 5.64
N LYS A 124 10.18 7.90 4.70
CA LYS A 124 8.87 8.55 4.73
C LYS A 124 7.81 7.67 4.10
N GLU A 125 6.55 7.89 4.46
CA GLU A 125 5.43 7.18 3.85
C GLU A 125 5.27 7.53 2.37
N PRO A 126 4.75 6.62 1.53
CA PRO A 126 4.38 6.98 0.17
C PRO A 126 3.30 8.05 0.24
N ALA A 127 3.60 9.24 -0.27
CA ALA A 127 2.61 10.29 -0.38
C ALA A 127 1.48 9.77 -1.26
N THR A 128 0.27 9.66 -0.69
CA THR A 128 -0.92 9.65 -1.52
C THR A 128 -0.94 11.00 -2.22
N ALA A 129 -1.00 11.04 -3.54
CA ALA A 129 -1.19 12.27 -4.28
C ALA A 129 -2.45 12.94 -3.72
N SER A 130 -2.24 13.96 -2.89
CA SER A 130 -3.29 14.91 -2.57
C SER A 130 -3.66 15.51 -3.91
N PHE A 131 -4.85 15.22 -4.45
CA PHE A 131 -5.45 16.04 -5.49
C PHE A 131 -5.82 17.40 -4.86
N GLY A 132 -4.81 18.17 -4.47
CA GLY A 132 -4.93 19.37 -3.66
C GLY A 132 -3.66 20.19 -3.77
N LEU A 133 -3.77 21.27 -4.57
CA LEU A 133 -2.87 22.41 -4.66
C LEU A 133 -1.55 22.21 -5.42
N ILE A 134 -1.64 21.97 -6.73
CA ILE A 134 -0.73 22.71 -7.63
C ILE A 134 -1.29 24.14 -7.68
N LYS A 135 -0.79 25.02 -6.82
CA LYS A 135 -0.89 26.46 -7.09
C LYS A 135 -0.03 26.71 -8.32
N THR A 136 -0.67 26.98 -9.44
CA THR A 136 -0.05 27.69 -10.55
C THR A 136 0.32 29.07 -10.04
N GLU A 137 1.61 29.32 -9.84
CA GLU A 137 2.11 30.70 -9.79
C GLU A 137 2.09 31.23 -11.24
N SER A 138 1.27 32.25 -11.45
CA SER A 138 1.24 33.08 -12.67
C SER A 138 2.35 34.12 -12.65
#